data_AF-A0A9W3D3P1-F1
#
_entry.id   AF-A0A9W3D3P1-F1
#
_cell.length_a   1.000
_cell.length_b   1.000
_cell.length_c   1.000
_cell.angle_alpha   90.00
_cell.angle_beta   90.00
_cell.angle_gamma   90.00
#
_symmetry.space_group_name_H-M   'P 1'
#
loop_
_entity.id
_entity.type
_entity.pdbx_description
1 polymer ?
#
loop_
_entity_poly.entity_id
_entity_poly.type
_entity_poly.pdbx_seq_one_letter_code
_entity_poly.pdbx_strand_id
1 'polypeptide(L)'
;GTGSGVDTYFGLCTYPGQELRRRIDFKVYPRDIYAFGHIAWTGNDVLNRRVVRASASMKLSTEKQVFDFLGFPWLEPHERNL
;
A
#
# COMPACT_ATOMS: atom_id res chain seq x y z
N GLY A 1 15.73 0.58 -9.43
CA GLY A 1 15.47 0.84 -8.01
C GLY A 1 15.59 2.31 -7.71
N THR A 2 14.51 2.92 -7.21
CA THR A 2 14.60 4.24 -6.59
C THR A 2 15.32 4.11 -5.23
N GLY A 3 15.92 5.19 -4.71
CA GLY A 3 16.69 5.16 -3.46
C GLY A 3 15.92 4.71 -2.20
N SER A 4 14.60 4.51 -2.29
CA SER A 4 13.74 4.00 -1.23
C SER A 4 13.63 2.46 -1.19
N GLY A 5 14.19 1.75 -2.19
CA GLY A 5 14.05 0.29 -2.30
C GLY A 5 12.65 -0.18 -2.73
N VAL A 6 11.74 0.74 -3.06
CA VAL A 6 10.41 0.42 -3.58
C VAL A 6 10.47 0.40 -5.12
N ASP A 7 10.06 -0.73 -5.70
CA ASP A 7 9.94 -0.90 -7.15
C ASP A 7 8.46 -1.00 -7.55
N THR A 8 8.15 -0.54 -8.76
CA THR A 8 6.78 -0.52 -9.27
C THR A 8 6.74 -0.93 -10.73
N TYR A 9 5.80 -1.81 -11.06
CA TYR A 9 5.46 -2.22 -12.41
C TYR A 9 4.00 -1.87 -12.69
N PHE A 10 3.76 -1.24 -13.83
CA PHE A 10 2.44 -0.94 -14.35
C PHE A 10 2.29 -1.59 -15.72
N GLY A 11 1.22 -2.36 -15.92
CA GLY A 11 1.04 -3.11 -17.14
C GLY A 11 -0.40 -3.47 -17.42
N LEU A 12 -0.57 -4.31 -18.44
CA LEU A 12 -1.85 -4.90 -18.81
C LEU A 12 -1.72 -6.43 -18.69
N CYS A 13 -2.72 -7.07 -18.11
CA CYS A 13 -2.87 -8.52 -18.14
C CYS A 13 -4.13 -8.91 -18.91
N THR A 14 -4.07 -10.07 -19.54
CA THR A 14 -5.20 -10.70 -20.22
C THR A 14 -5.34 -12.11 -19.64
N TYR A 15 -6.54 -12.46 -19.19
CA TYR A 15 -6.80 -13.83 -18.78
C TYR A 15 -6.85 -14.74 -20.02
N PRO A 16 -6.19 -15.92 -20.03
CA PRO A 16 -6.22 -16.81 -21.18
C PRO A 16 -7.65 -17.13 -21.63
N GLY A 17 -7.96 -16.93 -22.92
CA GLY A 17 -9.31 -17.11 -23.47
C GLY A 17 -10.24 -15.89 -23.33
N GLN A 18 -9.74 -14.74 -22.86
CA GLN A 18 -10.45 -13.47 -22.87
C GLN A 18 -9.75 -12.44 -23.76
N GLU A 19 -10.52 -11.58 -24.43
CA GLU A 19 -9.98 -10.43 -25.20
C GLU A 19 -9.78 -9.18 -24.33
N LEU A 20 -10.47 -9.11 -23.19
CA LEU A 20 -10.45 -7.93 -22.32
C LEU A 20 -9.12 -7.84 -21.57
N ARG A 21 -8.38 -6.77 -21.85
CA ARG A 21 -7.17 -6.39 -21.11
C ARG A 21 -7.55 -5.65 -19.83
N ARG A 22 -6.99 -6.07 -18.70
CA ARG A 22 -7.12 -5.40 -17.41
C ARG A 22 -5.79 -4.75 -17.06
N ARG A 23 -5.85 -3.61 -16.36
CA ARG A 23 -4.65 -3.03 -15.76
C ARG A 23 -4.18 -3.92 -14.62
N ILE A 24 -2.88 -4.18 -14.58
CA ILE A 24 -2.22 -4.84 -13.45
C ILE A 24 -1.08 -3.97 -12.94
N ASP A 25 -1.08 -3.74 -11.64
CA ASP A 25 -0.10 -2.91 -10.97
C ASP A 25 0.58 -3.75 -9.89
N PHE A 26 1.90 -3.95 -10.00
CA PHE A 26 2.71 -4.62 -8.98
C PHE A 26 3.57 -3.61 -8.26
N LYS A 27 3.59 -3.68 -6.93
CA LYS A 27 4.44 -2.84 -6.10
C LYS A 27 5.22 -3.70 -5.12
N VAL A 28 6.54 -3.59 -5.21
CA VAL A 28 7.47 -4.39 -4.40
C VAL A 28 8.03 -3.47 -3.33
N TYR A 29 7.79 -3.85 -2.07
CA TYR A 29 8.24 -3.11 -0.90
C TYR A 29 9.30 -3.92 -0.13
N PRO A 30 10.36 -3.27 0.38
CA PRO A 30 11.21 -3.85 1.41
C PRO A 30 10.39 -4.30 2.62
N ARG A 31 10.80 -5.42 3.23
CA ARG A 31 10.07 -6.06 4.33
C ARG A 31 9.90 -5.16 5.56
N ASP A 32 10.77 -4.20 5.78
CA ASP A 32 10.72 -3.28 6.91
C ASP A 32 9.76 -2.10 6.72
N ILE A 33 9.24 -1.90 5.50
CA ILE A 33 8.26 -0.84 5.18
C ILE A 33 6.99 -1.37 4.51
N TYR A 34 6.82 -2.70 4.40
CA TYR A 34 5.67 -3.29 3.69
C TYR A 34 4.33 -2.87 4.29
N ALA A 35 4.25 -2.67 5.61
CA ALA A 35 3.01 -2.30 6.29
C ALA A 35 2.47 -0.93 5.83
N PHE A 36 3.36 0.03 5.61
CA PHE A 36 3.00 1.33 5.04
C PHE A 36 2.53 1.17 3.59
N GLY A 37 3.22 0.33 2.82
CA GLY A 37 2.84 0.00 1.44
C GLY A 37 1.46 -0.64 1.34
N HIS A 38 1.15 -1.56 2.24
CA HIS A 38 -0.12 -2.28 2.27
C HIS A 38 -1.29 -1.33 2.57
N ILE A 39 -1.17 -0.48 3.60
CA ILE A 39 -2.20 0.52 3.92
C ILE A 39 -2.41 1.49 2.75
N ALA A 40 -1.32 1.97 2.15
CA ALA A 40 -1.37 2.87 1.01
C ALA A 40 -2.11 2.28 -0.21
N TRP A 41 -2.06 0.95 -0.37
CA TRP A 41 -2.69 0.23 -1.48
C TRP A 41 -4.15 -0.15 -1.19
N THR A 42 -4.49 -0.39 0.08
CA THR A 42 -5.86 -0.70 0.50
C THR A 42 -6.74 0.53 0.70
N GLY A 43 -6.16 1.74 0.81
CA GLY A 43 -6.90 2.99 0.99
C GLY A 43 -7.48 3.15 2.40
N ASN A 44 -8.14 4.28 2.74
CA ASN A 44 -8.58 5.44 1.91
C ASN A 44 -7.52 6.57 1.76
N ASP A 45 -7.69 7.48 0.79
CA ASP A 45 -6.88 8.68 0.55
C ASP A 45 -6.47 9.51 1.80
N VAL A 46 -7.33 9.60 2.80
CA VAL A 46 -7.05 10.23 4.11
C VAL A 46 -5.95 9.49 4.87
N LEU A 47 -6.00 8.16 4.89
CA LEU A 47 -4.95 7.32 5.48
C LEU A 47 -3.68 7.42 4.65
N ASN A 48 -3.81 7.40 3.32
CA ASN A 48 -2.68 7.49 2.39
C ASN A 48 -1.86 8.78 2.62
N ARG A 49 -2.52 9.94 2.79
CA ARG A 49 -1.83 11.22 3.07
C ARG A 49 -1.06 11.22 4.39
N ARG A 50 -1.53 10.49 5.40
CA ARG A 50 -0.88 10.39 6.72
C ARG A 50 0.30 9.42 6.71
N VAL A 51 0.14 8.28 6.03
CA VAL A 51 1.19 7.26 5.85
C VAL A 51 2.43 7.84 5.16
N VAL A 52 2.25 8.64 4.09
CA VAL A 52 3.36 9.25 3.34
C VAL A 52 4.24 10.14 4.23
N ARG A 53 3.66 10.82 5.22
CA ARG A 53 4.42 11.66 6.17
C ARG A 53 5.17 10.83 7.21
N ALA A 54 4.63 9.67 7.61
CA ALA A 54 5.18 8.81 8.65
C ALA A 54 6.31 7.90 8.14
N SER A 55 6.21 7.40 6.90
CA SER A 55 7.13 6.39 6.35
C SER A 55 8.57 6.87 6.13
N ALA A 56 8.82 8.18 6.22
CA ALA A 56 10.16 8.74 6.05
C ALA A 56 11.07 8.55 7.28
N SER A 57 10.52 8.23 8.45
CA SER A 57 11.25 8.35 9.72
C SER A 57 11.23 7.08 10.59
N MET A 58 10.51 6.02 10.21
CA MET A 58 10.27 4.87 11.09
C MET A 58 10.15 3.53 10.35
N LYS A 59 10.56 2.45 11.02
CA LYS A 59 10.40 1.06 10.56
C LYS A 59 9.28 0.38 11.36
N LEU A 60 8.10 0.25 10.76
CA LEU A 60 6.96 -0.46 11.33
C LEU A 60 6.64 -1.66 10.44
N SER A 61 6.53 -2.84 11.05
CA SER A 61 6.40 -4.11 10.32
C SER A 61 4.98 -4.66 10.31
N THR A 62 4.01 -4.01 10.95
CA THR A 62 2.60 -4.44 10.96
C THR A 62 1.66 -3.27 10.70
N GLU A 63 0.50 -3.53 10.10
CA GLU A 63 -0.52 -2.50 9.91
C GLU A 63 -0.96 -1.90 11.23
N LYS A 64 -1.19 -2.74 12.25
CA LYS A 64 -1.69 -2.29 13.56
C LYS A 64 -0.76 -1.25 14.18
N GLN A 65 0.56 -1.46 14.11
CA GLN A 65 1.53 -0.47 14.57
C GLN A 65 1.43 0.86 13.82
N VAL A 66 1.11 0.82 12.51
CA VAL A 66 0.91 2.04 11.72
C VAL A 66 -0.38 2.74 12.15
N PHE A 67 -1.48 2.02 12.37
CA PHE A 67 -2.74 2.58 12.88
C PHE A 67 -2.56 3.21 14.27
N ASP A 68 -1.93 2.50 15.20
CA ASP A 68 -1.63 2.97 16.54
C ASP A 68 -0.76 4.24 16.49
N PHE A 69 0.27 4.25 15.64
CA PHE A 69 1.15 5.42 15.46
C PHE A 69 0.40 6.64 14.89
N LEU A 70 -0.50 6.42 13.93
CA LEU A 70 -1.27 7.50 13.29
C LEU A 70 -2.43 8.01 14.17
N GLY A 71 -2.65 7.41 15.34
CA GLY A 71 -3.77 7.71 16.23
C GLY A 71 -5.12 7.48 15.55
N PHE A 72 -5.20 6.47 14.68
CA PHE A 72 -6.39 6.17 13.90
C PHE A 72 -7.00 4.85 14.38
N PRO A 73 -8.34 4.75 14.56
CA PRO A 73 -8.96 3.49 14.97
C PRO A 73 -8.68 2.40 13.94
N TRP A 74 -8.44 1.17 14.42
CA TRP A 74 -8.30 0.02 13.53
C TRP A 74 -9.57 -0.13 12.69
N LEU A 75 -9.40 -0.21 11.36
CA LEU A 75 -10.45 -0.52 10.40
C LEU A 75 -10.07 -1.77 9.62
N GLU A 76 -11.02 -2.69 9.47
CA GLU A 76 -10.85 -3.85 8.59
C GLU A 76 -10.74 -3.40 7.13
N PRO A 77 -10.04 -4.16 6.25
CA PRO A 77 -9.83 -3.74 4.85
C PRO A 77 -11.10 -3.35 4.08
N HIS A 78 -12.23 -4.00 4.37
CA HIS A 78 -13.52 -3.74 3.71
C HIS A 78 -14.24 -2.49 4.24
N GLU A 79 -13.82 -1.95 5.39
CA GLU A 79 -14.37 -0.75 6.02
C GLU A 79 -13.63 0.53 5.59
N ARG A 80 -12.57 0.40 4.79
CA ARG A 80 -11.67 1.50 4.41
C ARG A 80 -12.15 2.33 3.22
N ASN A 81 -13.29 2.01 2.60
CA ASN A 81 -13.91 2.81 1.53
C ASN A 81 -14.81 3.93 2.11
N LEU A 82 -14.22 4.86 2.85
CA LEU A 82 -14.92 6.09 3.31
C LEU A 82 -14.91 7.17 2.23
#